data_AF-A0A1C3JXA9-F1
#
_entry.id   AF-A0A1C3JXA9-F1
#
_cell.length_a   1.000
_cell.length_b   1.000
_cell.length_c   1.000
_cell.angle_alpha   90.00
_cell.angle_beta   90.00
_cell.angle_gamma   90.00
#
_symmetry.space_group_name_H-M   'P 1'
#
loop_
_entity.id
_entity.type
_entity.pdbx_description
1 polymer ?
#
loop_
_entity_poly.entity_id
_entity_poly.type
_entity_poly.pdbx_seq_one_letter_code
_entity_poly.pdbx_strand_id
1 'polypeptide(L)'
;MKSVSALNPSPAFGARVSRGLALGLAAVTLAAGALAAAPVQAQGTKIGFVNTERILRDSGPARTAQAKIESEFKKRDDELQRMATSLRSQAEKFDKDAPVLSESERIKRQRDLANLDSELQRKRREFQEDFNRRRNEEFTGIVEKANAAIKTLAEQQNFDLIIQDAITVNPRIDITDQVIQALGK
;
A
#
# COMPACT_ATOMS: atom_id res chain seq x y z
N MET A 1 -70.77 15.28 99.74
CA MET A 1 -69.34 14.89 99.94
C MET A 1 -68.68 14.88 98.57
N LYS A 2 -67.46 15.46 98.50
CA LYS A 2 -66.66 15.82 97.31
C LYS A 2 -67.19 17.05 96.55
N SER A 3 -66.86 18.29 96.94
CA SER A 3 -65.63 19.07 96.66
C SER A 3 -65.33 19.22 95.16
N VAL A 4 -65.09 20.38 94.54
CA VAL A 4 -65.08 21.83 94.86
C VAL A 4 -64.66 22.51 93.52
N SER A 5 -65.25 23.68 93.19
CA SER A 5 -64.75 24.82 92.36
C SER A 5 -64.18 24.60 90.94
N ALA A 6 -64.21 25.52 89.98
CA ALA A 6 -64.79 26.85 89.79
C ALA A 6 -64.58 27.27 88.30
N LEU A 7 -65.23 28.38 87.95
CA LEU A 7 -65.33 29.10 86.67
C LEU A 7 -64.02 29.75 86.10
N ASN A 8 -63.93 29.81 84.75
CA ASN A 8 -63.41 30.89 83.84
C ASN A 8 -61.92 31.34 83.88
N PRO A 9 -61.40 32.25 82.99
CA PRO A 9 -61.34 32.32 81.49
C PRO A 9 -59.94 32.70 80.86
N SER A 10 -59.83 32.58 79.51
CA SER A 10 -59.00 33.33 78.51
C SER A 10 -57.43 33.24 78.49
N PRO A 11 -56.69 33.84 77.52
CA PRO A 11 -56.49 33.45 76.09
C PRO A 11 -54.99 33.35 75.68
N ALA A 12 -54.62 32.82 74.49
CA ALA A 12 -53.30 33.11 73.89
C ALA A 12 -53.18 32.81 72.37
N PHE A 13 -52.52 33.76 71.70
CA PHE A 13 -52.02 33.78 70.32
C PHE A 13 -51.14 32.59 69.92
N GLY A 14 -51.20 32.20 68.64
CA GLY A 14 -50.23 31.29 68.03
C GLY A 14 -50.25 31.39 66.50
N ALA A 15 -49.32 32.15 65.92
CA ALA A 15 -49.08 32.18 64.49
C ALA A 15 -48.52 30.85 63.99
N ARG A 16 -48.99 30.37 62.83
CA ARG A 16 -48.31 29.32 62.05
C ARG A 16 -48.32 29.68 60.57
N VAL A 17 -47.11 29.94 60.07
CA VAL A 17 -46.76 30.05 58.65
C VAL A 17 -46.79 28.65 58.04
N SER A 18 -47.61 28.41 57.01
CA SER A 18 -47.59 27.19 56.22
C SER A 18 -46.82 27.40 54.91
N ARG A 19 -45.70 26.67 54.78
CA ARG A 19 -44.96 26.45 53.53
C ARG A 19 -45.78 25.56 52.59
N GLY A 20 -46.10 26.03 51.39
CA GLY A 20 -46.48 25.20 50.23
C GLY A 20 -45.62 25.64 49.04
N LEU A 21 -44.46 24.99 48.81
CA LEU A 21 -44.26 24.00 47.72
C LEU A 21 -44.84 24.49 46.38
N ALA A 22 -44.13 25.24 45.53
CA ALA A 22 -42.88 24.89 44.83
C ALA A 22 -42.94 23.57 44.02
N LEU A 23 -44.08 23.26 43.37
CA LEU A 23 -44.24 22.06 42.52
C LEU A 23 -44.65 22.35 41.07
N GLY A 24 -44.82 23.62 40.68
CA GLY A 24 -45.32 23.99 39.35
C GLY A 24 -44.26 24.25 38.27
N LEU A 25 -42.98 24.46 38.62
CA LEU A 25 -41.94 24.86 37.65
C LEU A 25 -40.93 23.77 37.27
N ALA A 26 -40.97 22.60 37.92
CA ALA A 26 -39.99 21.53 37.65
C ALA A 26 -40.36 20.63 36.45
N ALA A 27 -41.61 20.69 35.96
CA ALA A 27 -42.08 19.80 34.89
C ALA A 27 -41.80 20.32 33.47
N VAL A 28 -41.61 21.64 33.29
CA VAL A 28 -41.35 22.25 31.97
C VAL A 28 -39.85 22.22 31.61
N THR A 29 -38.96 22.14 32.60
CA THR A 29 -37.51 22.05 32.39
C THR A 29 -37.01 20.64 32.04
N LEU A 30 -37.80 19.59 32.32
CA LEU A 30 -37.47 18.20 31.97
C LEU A 30 -37.84 17.81 30.53
N ALA A 31 -38.74 18.54 29.88
CA ALA A 31 -39.14 18.29 28.49
C ALA A 31 -38.23 18.96 27.44
N ALA A 32 -37.41 19.94 27.85
CA ALA A 32 -36.49 20.65 26.96
C ALA A 32 -35.13 19.94 26.76
N GLY A 33 -34.84 18.89 27.54
CA GLY A 33 -33.56 18.16 27.48
C GLY A 33 -33.49 17.04 26.42
N ALA A 34 -34.60 16.70 25.76
CA ALA A 34 -34.70 15.51 24.91
C ALA A 34 -34.50 15.76 23.40
N LEU A 35 -34.26 17.00 22.96
CA LEU A 35 -34.34 17.39 21.54
C LEU A 35 -33.00 17.60 20.82
N ALA A 36 -31.84 17.27 21.40
CA ALA A 36 -30.55 17.59 20.76
C ALA A 36 -29.47 16.51 20.81
N ALA A 37 -29.82 15.23 20.98
CA ALA A 37 -28.90 14.14 20.68
C ALA A 37 -29.09 13.71 19.22
N ALA A 38 -28.80 14.59 18.26
CA ALA A 38 -28.53 14.12 16.91
C ALA A 38 -27.35 13.15 17.00
N PRO A 39 -27.41 11.94 16.42
CA PRO A 39 -26.24 11.10 16.36
C PRO A 39 -25.19 11.91 15.60
N VAL A 40 -24.13 12.32 16.29
CA VAL A 40 -22.91 12.74 15.62
C VAL A 40 -22.45 11.48 14.91
N GLN A 41 -22.84 11.31 13.63
CA GLN A 41 -22.14 10.40 12.75
C GLN A 41 -20.69 10.89 12.79
N ALA A 42 -19.84 10.21 13.55
CA ALA A 42 -18.42 10.34 13.39
C ALA A 42 -18.17 10.18 11.90
N GLN A 43 -17.67 11.24 11.25
CA GLN A 43 -17.09 11.16 9.92
C GLN A 43 -15.93 10.18 10.08
N GLY A 44 -16.21 8.89 9.87
CA GLY A 44 -15.24 7.83 10.09
C GLY A 44 -14.04 8.09 9.21
N THR A 45 -12.84 8.02 9.79
CA THR A 45 -11.59 8.21 9.06
C THR A 45 -11.59 7.34 7.81
N LYS A 46 -11.49 7.97 6.64
CA LYS A 46 -11.51 7.27 5.36
C LYS A 46 -10.09 6.83 5.03
N ILE A 47 -9.84 5.54 5.25
CA ILE A 47 -8.55 4.91 5.01
C ILE A 47 -8.61 4.15 3.68
N GLY A 48 -7.61 4.38 2.82
CA GLY A 48 -7.37 3.62 1.60
C GLY A 48 -6.13 2.75 1.73
N PHE A 49 -6.05 1.71 0.91
CA PHE A 49 -4.87 0.87 0.74
C PHE A 49 -4.47 0.81 -0.74
N VAL A 50 -3.16 0.81 -0.99
CA VAL A 50 -2.59 0.61 -2.33
C VAL A 50 -1.48 -0.43 -2.29
N ASN A 51 -1.51 -1.37 -3.24
CA ASN A 51 -0.40 -2.29 -3.46
C ASN A 51 0.51 -1.75 -4.55
N THR A 52 1.66 -1.20 -4.14
CA THR A 52 2.64 -0.61 -5.05
C THR A 52 3.26 -1.65 -5.99
N GLU A 53 3.52 -2.88 -5.54
CA GLU A 53 4.05 -3.95 -6.40
C GLU A 53 3.08 -4.30 -7.53
N ARG A 54 1.79 -4.36 -7.23
CA ARG A 54 0.72 -4.62 -8.20
C ARG A 54 0.60 -3.45 -9.19
N ILE A 55 0.71 -2.21 -8.73
CA ILE A 55 0.74 -1.04 -9.61
C ILE A 55 1.94 -1.11 -10.57
N LEU A 56 3.12 -1.45 -10.06
CA LEU A 56 4.35 -1.55 -10.85
C LEU A 56 4.37 -2.74 -11.81
N ARG A 57 3.52 -3.75 -11.60
CA ARG A 57 3.42 -4.91 -12.48
C ARG A 57 2.30 -4.78 -13.51
N ASP A 58 1.14 -4.31 -13.08
CA ASP A 58 -0.11 -4.45 -13.84
C ASP A 58 -0.50 -3.14 -14.56
N SER A 59 0.12 -2.01 -14.25
CA SER A 59 -0.21 -0.70 -14.87
C SER A 59 0.20 -0.59 -16.34
N GLY A 60 -0.49 0.27 -17.09
CA GLY A 60 -0.19 0.57 -18.50
C GLY A 60 1.25 1.09 -18.72
N PRO A 61 1.72 2.06 -17.91
CA PRO A 61 3.10 2.54 -17.96
C PRO A 61 4.12 1.43 -17.69
N ALA A 62 3.85 0.53 -16.74
CA ALA A 62 4.72 -0.61 -16.46
C ALA A 62 4.86 -1.56 -17.65
N ARG A 63 3.73 -1.94 -18.28
CA ARG A 63 3.75 -2.82 -19.46
C ARG A 63 4.49 -2.17 -20.64
N THR A 64 4.27 -0.88 -20.85
CA THR A 64 4.96 -0.11 -21.89
C THR A 64 6.46 -0.04 -21.64
N ALA A 65 6.88 0.27 -20.40
CA ALA A 65 8.28 0.30 -20.01
C ALA A 65 8.94 -1.06 -20.19
N GLN A 66 8.28 -2.14 -19.76
CA GLN A 66 8.76 -3.51 -19.92
C GLN A 66 8.99 -3.85 -21.40
N ALA A 67 8.01 -3.61 -22.27
CA ALA A 67 8.15 -3.87 -23.70
C ALA A 67 9.28 -3.05 -24.35
N LYS A 68 9.46 -1.80 -23.91
CA LYS A 68 10.55 -0.93 -24.38
C LYS A 68 11.91 -1.46 -23.95
N ILE A 69 12.08 -1.84 -22.67
CA ILE A 69 13.32 -2.43 -22.16
C ILE A 69 13.62 -3.74 -22.89
N GLU A 70 12.63 -4.61 -23.06
CA GLU A 70 12.80 -5.88 -23.80
C GLU A 70 13.30 -5.62 -25.23
N SER A 71 12.72 -4.64 -25.93
CA SER A 71 13.17 -4.24 -27.27
C SER A 71 14.60 -3.69 -27.27
N GLU A 72 14.94 -2.82 -26.32
CA GLU A 72 16.30 -2.25 -26.15
C GLU A 72 17.36 -3.34 -25.90
N PHE A 73 17.01 -4.41 -25.19
CA PHE A 73 17.95 -5.45 -24.77
C PHE A 73 17.92 -6.71 -25.64
N LYS A 74 16.89 -6.88 -26.48
CA LYS A 74 16.71 -8.07 -27.33
C LYS A 74 17.96 -8.45 -28.11
N LYS A 75 18.61 -7.48 -28.77
CA LYS A 75 19.81 -7.76 -29.57
C LYS A 75 20.96 -8.31 -28.72
N ARG A 76 21.13 -7.80 -27.49
CA ARG A 76 22.19 -8.24 -26.58
C ARG A 76 21.87 -9.61 -25.98
N ASP A 77 20.60 -9.88 -25.67
CA ASP A 77 20.16 -11.20 -25.24
C ASP A 77 20.40 -12.25 -26.35
N ASP A 78 19.99 -11.95 -27.58
CA ASP A 78 20.23 -12.82 -28.75
C ASP A 78 21.75 -13.07 -28.97
N GLU A 79 22.60 -12.06 -28.72
CA GLU A 79 24.07 -12.20 -28.78
C GLU A 79 24.61 -13.14 -27.68
N LEU A 80 24.16 -12.97 -26.43
CA LEU A 80 24.54 -13.83 -25.31
C LEU A 80 24.14 -15.29 -25.54
N GLN A 81 22.95 -15.51 -26.11
CA GLN A 81 22.48 -16.86 -26.47
C GLN A 81 23.34 -17.49 -27.57
N ARG A 82 23.73 -16.71 -28.60
CA ARG A 82 24.64 -17.17 -29.65
C ARG A 82 26.02 -17.52 -29.11
N MET A 83 26.58 -16.68 -28.23
CA MET A 83 27.87 -16.95 -27.59
C MET A 83 27.82 -18.22 -26.73
N ALA A 84 26.77 -18.40 -25.94
CA ALA A 84 26.58 -19.61 -25.13
C ALA A 84 26.46 -20.87 -25.98
N THR A 85 25.70 -20.80 -27.09
CA THR A 85 25.57 -21.91 -28.05
C THR A 85 26.90 -22.22 -28.74
N SER A 86 27.65 -21.18 -29.13
CA SER A 86 28.97 -21.32 -29.73
C SER A 86 29.97 -21.97 -28.78
N LEU A 87 30.01 -21.53 -27.52
CA LEU A 87 30.86 -22.11 -26.48
C LEU A 87 30.56 -23.60 -26.29
N ARG A 88 29.28 -23.95 -26.14
CA ARG A 88 28.84 -25.33 -26.03
C ARG A 88 29.26 -26.17 -27.26
N SER A 89 29.02 -25.66 -28.47
CA SER A 89 29.36 -26.40 -29.69
C SER A 89 30.87 -26.60 -29.84
N GLN A 90 31.67 -25.59 -29.51
CA GLN A 90 33.12 -25.68 -29.57
C GLN A 90 33.68 -26.65 -28.51
N ALA A 91 33.11 -26.65 -27.31
CA ALA A 91 33.47 -27.60 -26.26
C ALA A 91 33.14 -29.05 -26.69
N GLU A 92 31.92 -29.31 -27.18
CA GLU A 92 31.53 -30.63 -27.68
C GLU A 92 32.41 -31.11 -28.85
N LYS A 93 32.85 -30.20 -29.73
CA LYS A 93 33.80 -30.52 -30.81
C LYS A 93 35.20 -30.79 -30.28
N PHE A 94 35.67 -29.99 -29.32
CA PHE A 94 36.97 -30.20 -28.67
C PHE A 94 37.03 -31.58 -28.02
N ASP A 95 36.01 -31.98 -27.26
CA ASP A 95 35.96 -33.27 -26.59
C ASP A 95 36.02 -34.45 -27.58
N LYS A 96 35.34 -34.32 -28.73
CA LYS A 96 35.36 -35.33 -29.80
C LYS A 96 36.71 -35.41 -30.53
N ASP A 97 37.30 -34.26 -30.83
CA ASP A 97 38.53 -34.17 -31.61
C ASP A 97 39.79 -34.36 -30.73
N ALA A 98 39.68 -34.18 -29.41
CA ALA A 98 40.82 -34.19 -28.47
C ALA A 98 41.82 -35.36 -28.63
N PRO A 99 41.41 -36.60 -28.96
CA PRO A 99 42.33 -37.72 -29.17
C PRO A 99 43.18 -37.61 -30.43
N VAL A 100 42.73 -36.87 -31.45
CA VAL A 100 43.40 -36.75 -32.76
C VAL A 100 44.11 -35.41 -32.97
N LEU A 101 43.92 -34.45 -32.07
CA LEU A 101 44.60 -33.14 -32.11
C LEU A 101 46.07 -33.25 -31.69
N SER A 102 46.93 -32.45 -32.32
CA SER A 102 48.27 -32.19 -31.80
C SER A 102 48.21 -31.43 -30.47
N GLU A 103 49.27 -31.52 -29.67
CA GLU A 103 49.34 -30.79 -28.38
C GLU A 103 49.21 -29.27 -28.56
N SER A 104 49.82 -28.72 -29.62
CA SER A 104 49.70 -27.30 -29.95
C SER A 104 48.25 -26.89 -30.28
N GLU A 105 47.53 -27.70 -31.05
CA GLU A 105 46.12 -27.45 -31.37
C GLU A 105 45.22 -27.61 -30.16
N ARG A 106 45.51 -28.58 -29.28
CA ARG A 106 44.77 -28.78 -28.03
C ARG A 106 44.88 -27.57 -27.13
N ILE A 107 46.10 -27.08 -26.89
CA ILE A 107 46.35 -25.88 -26.08
C ILE A 107 45.65 -24.66 -26.68
N LYS A 108 45.72 -24.49 -28.01
CA LYS A 108 45.05 -23.38 -28.70
C LYS A 108 43.54 -23.42 -28.48
N ARG A 109 42.88 -24.55 -28.76
CA ARG A 109 41.42 -24.69 -28.58
C ARG A 109 41.00 -24.53 -27.12
N GLN A 110 41.77 -25.05 -26.17
CA GLN A 110 41.49 -24.87 -24.75
C GLN A 110 41.55 -23.39 -24.33
N ARG A 111 42.54 -22.64 -24.84
CA ARG A 111 42.64 -21.19 -24.62
C ARG A 111 41.47 -20.45 -25.25
N ASP A 112 41.09 -20.79 -26.48
CA ASP A 112 39.96 -20.16 -27.17
C ASP A 112 38.64 -20.39 -26.41
N LEU A 113 38.41 -21.60 -25.90
CA LEU A 113 37.26 -21.92 -25.04
C LEU A 113 37.27 -21.10 -23.74
N ALA A 114 38.41 -21.01 -23.07
CA ALA A 114 38.55 -20.22 -21.83
C ALA A 114 38.31 -18.72 -22.07
N ASN A 115 38.79 -18.19 -23.20
CA ASN A 115 38.57 -16.80 -23.60
C ASN A 115 37.08 -16.53 -23.86
N LEU A 116 36.42 -17.41 -24.61
CA LEU A 116 35.00 -17.27 -24.94
C LEU A 116 34.11 -17.37 -23.69
N ASP A 117 34.42 -18.28 -22.76
CA ASP A 117 33.71 -18.37 -21.48
C ASP A 117 33.88 -17.09 -20.66
N SER A 118 35.12 -16.61 -20.49
CA SER A 118 35.38 -15.36 -19.76
C SER A 118 34.64 -14.15 -20.36
N GLU A 119 34.63 -14.05 -21.70
CA GLU A 119 33.91 -13.00 -22.40
C GLU A 119 32.39 -13.11 -22.21
N LEU A 120 31.84 -14.33 -22.30
CA LEU A 120 30.42 -14.59 -22.05
C LEU A 120 30.03 -14.20 -20.62
N GLN A 121 30.83 -14.58 -19.63
CA GLN A 121 30.58 -14.22 -18.22
C GLN A 121 30.62 -12.70 -18.01
N ARG A 122 31.58 -12.01 -18.64
CA ARG A 122 31.67 -10.55 -18.59
C ARG A 122 30.43 -9.89 -19.19
N LYS A 123 30.07 -10.23 -20.43
CA LYS A 123 28.91 -9.67 -21.12
C LYS A 123 27.60 -9.98 -20.39
N ARG A 124 27.47 -11.16 -19.76
CA ARG A 124 26.31 -11.51 -18.93
C ARG A 124 26.16 -10.59 -17.71
N ARG A 125 27.27 -10.30 -17.02
CA ARG A 125 27.25 -9.36 -15.88
C ARG A 125 26.87 -7.95 -16.33
N GLU A 126 27.54 -7.45 -17.38
CA GLU A 126 27.24 -6.14 -17.98
C GLU A 126 25.76 -6.04 -18.41
N PHE A 127 25.24 -7.07 -19.07
CA PHE A 127 23.83 -7.14 -19.46
C PHE A 127 22.90 -7.06 -18.26
N GLN A 128 23.15 -7.85 -17.20
CA GLN A 128 22.30 -7.90 -16.02
C GLN A 128 22.32 -6.57 -15.24
N GLU A 129 23.49 -5.95 -15.12
CA GLU A 129 23.66 -4.63 -14.49
C GLU A 129 22.91 -3.55 -15.27
N ASP A 130 23.11 -3.50 -16.58
CA ASP A 130 22.42 -2.55 -17.45
C ASP A 130 20.90 -2.75 -17.44
N PHE A 131 20.45 -4.00 -17.50
CA PHE A 131 19.03 -4.34 -17.48
C PHE A 131 18.39 -3.91 -16.16
N ASN A 132 19.04 -4.22 -15.04
CA ASN A 132 18.56 -3.82 -13.72
C ASN A 132 18.54 -2.29 -13.57
N ARG A 133 19.57 -1.60 -14.04
CA ARG A 133 19.64 -0.13 -14.05
C ARG A 133 18.48 0.47 -14.83
N ARG A 134 18.29 0.04 -16.09
CA ARG A 134 17.21 0.54 -16.96
C ARG A 134 15.83 0.24 -16.38
N ARG A 135 15.64 -0.96 -15.81
CA ARG A 135 14.39 -1.31 -15.11
C ARG A 135 14.12 -0.39 -13.91
N ASN A 136 15.13 -0.13 -13.08
CA ASN A 136 14.99 0.73 -11.91
C ASN A 136 14.73 2.21 -12.29
N GLU A 137 15.34 2.70 -13.37
CA GLU A 137 15.08 4.04 -13.92
C GLU A 137 13.61 4.18 -14.34
N GLU A 138 13.09 3.25 -15.13
CA GLU A 138 11.68 3.28 -15.56
C GLU A 138 10.73 3.06 -14.37
N PHE A 139 11.08 2.18 -13.42
CA PHE A 139 10.28 1.96 -12.20
C PHE A 139 10.16 3.23 -11.36
N THR A 140 11.24 3.98 -11.18
CA THR A 140 11.22 5.24 -10.44
C THR A 140 10.22 6.22 -11.06
N GLY A 141 10.24 6.36 -12.39
CA GLY A 141 9.28 7.21 -13.11
C GLY A 141 7.83 6.73 -12.99
N ILE A 142 7.59 5.42 -12.91
CA ILE A 142 6.25 4.88 -12.68
C ILE A 142 5.77 5.15 -11.25
N VAL A 143 6.64 5.00 -10.25
CA VAL A 143 6.32 5.34 -8.85
C VAL A 143 5.93 6.81 -8.71
N GLU A 144 6.66 7.72 -9.35
CA GLU A 144 6.32 9.15 -9.33
C GLU A 144 4.92 9.43 -9.90
N LYS A 145 4.60 8.82 -11.04
CA LYS A 145 3.25 8.92 -11.65
C LYS A 145 2.18 8.29 -10.76
N ALA A 146 2.47 7.14 -10.15
CA ALA A 146 1.56 6.47 -9.24
C ALA A 146 1.26 7.35 -8.01
N ASN A 147 2.29 7.94 -7.40
CA ASN A 147 2.13 8.84 -6.26
C ASN A 147 1.28 10.07 -6.60
N ALA A 148 1.47 10.65 -7.78
CA ALA A 148 0.63 11.75 -8.26
C ALA A 148 -0.84 11.32 -8.42
N ALA A 149 -1.09 10.16 -9.05
CA ALA A 149 -2.43 9.62 -9.21
C ALA A 149 -3.10 9.29 -7.87
N ILE A 150 -2.36 8.69 -6.94
CA ILE A 150 -2.81 8.40 -5.57
C ILE A 150 -3.23 9.69 -4.86
N LYS A 151 -2.41 10.75 -4.94
CA LYS A 151 -2.72 12.04 -4.32
C LYS A 151 -4.00 12.65 -4.89
N THR A 152 -4.15 12.66 -6.22
CA THR A 152 -5.37 13.16 -6.86
C THR A 152 -6.60 12.35 -6.45
N LEU A 153 -6.50 11.02 -6.39
CA LEU A 153 -7.60 10.16 -5.92
C LEU A 153 -7.92 10.39 -4.44
N ALA A 154 -6.89 10.60 -3.61
CA ALA A 154 -7.05 10.92 -2.20
C ALA A 154 -7.88 12.19 -2.00
N GLU A 155 -7.53 13.25 -2.72
CA GLU A 155 -8.24 14.54 -2.70
C GLU A 155 -9.67 14.42 -3.24
N GLN A 156 -9.87 13.77 -4.40
CA GLN A 156 -11.19 13.62 -5.02
C GLN A 156 -12.16 12.81 -4.18
N GLN A 157 -11.66 11.81 -3.45
CA GLN A 157 -12.49 10.91 -2.66
C GLN A 157 -12.44 11.21 -1.16
N ASN A 158 -11.75 12.27 -0.73
CA ASN A 158 -11.60 12.68 0.67
C ASN A 158 -11.04 11.55 1.56
N PHE A 159 -9.94 10.91 1.12
CA PHE A 159 -9.20 9.98 1.97
C PHE A 159 -8.34 10.74 2.98
N ASP A 160 -8.40 10.33 4.24
CA ASP A 160 -7.57 10.89 5.31
C ASP A 160 -6.19 10.21 5.38
N LEU A 161 -6.11 8.95 4.97
CA LEU A 161 -4.90 8.15 5.02
C LEU A 161 -4.88 7.10 3.90
N ILE A 162 -3.72 6.91 3.27
CA ILE A 162 -3.47 5.81 2.33
C ILE A 162 -2.28 5.00 2.82
N ILE A 163 -2.47 3.70 2.97
CA ILE A 163 -1.48 2.76 3.49
C ILE A 163 -0.95 1.90 2.34
N GLN A 164 0.35 1.59 2.35
CA GLN A 164 0.99 0.76 1.31
C GLN A 164 1.44 -0.61 1.83
N ASP A 165 1.72 -0.73 3.13
CA ASP A 165 2.26 -1.95 3.74
C ASP A 165 1.29 -2.47 4.80
N ALA A 166 0.67 -3.62 4.53
CA ALA A 166 -0.29 -4.27 5.41
C ALA A 166 -0.29 -5.79 5.18
N ILE A 167 -0.32 -6.56 6.26
CA ILE A 167 -0.35 -8.04 6.22
C ILE A 167 -1.69 -8.54 5.67
N THR A 168 -2.78 -7.82 5.94
CA THR A 168 -4.13 -8.18 5.49
C THR A 168 -4.93 -6.92 5.22
N VAL A 169 -5.63 -6.88 4.10
CA VAL A 169 -6.40 -5.73 3.63
C VAL A 169 -7.81 -6.17 3.27
N ASN A 170 -8.81 -5.41 3.73
CA ASN A 170 -10.18 -5.62 3.29
C ASN A 170 -10.33 -5.06 1.85
N PRO A 171 -10.86 -5.83 0.88
CA PRO A 171 -11.04 -5.35 -0.49
C PRO A 171 -11.84 -4.06 -0.62
N ARG A 172 -12.69 -3.73 0.37
CA ARG A 172 -13.47 -2.49 0.39
C ARG A 172 -12.60 -1.22 0.44
N ILE A 173 -11.45 -1.29 1.09
CA ILE A 173 -10.53 -0.14 1.25
C ILE A 173 -9.38 -0.16 0.24
N ASP A 174 -9.27 -1.22 -0.54
CA ASP A 174 -8.25 -1.35 -1.57
C ASP A 174 -8.63 -0.50 -2.79
N ILE A 175 -7.83 0.52 -3.07
CA ILE A 175 -7.99 1.41 -4.23
C ILE A 175 -6.97 1.13 -5.32
N THR A 176 -6.19 0.05 -5.21
CA THR A 176 -5.10 -0.29 -6.15
C THR A 176 -5.59 -0.32 -7.60
N ASP A 177 -6.74 -0.95 -7.87
CA ASP A 177 -7.29 -1.02 -9.22
C ASP A 177 -7.69 0.35 -9.77
N GLN A 178 -8.17 1.26 -8.90
CA GLN A 178 -8.52 2.62 -9.30
C GLN A 178 -7.25 3.41 -9.69
N VAL A 179 -6.16 3.22 -8.94
CA VAL A 179 -4.86 3.82 -9.26
C VAL A 179 -4.30 3.25 -10.56
N ILE A 180 -4.36 1.92 -10.76
CA ILE A 180 -3.93 1.26 -12.00
C ILE A 180 -4.69 1.82 -13.21
N GLN A 181 -6.01 1.99 -13.09
CA GLN A 181 -6.83 2.58 -14.15
C GLN A 181 -6.50 4.04 -14.40
N ALA A 182 -6.22 4.83 -13.36
CA ALA A 182 -5.81 6.23 -13.49
C ALA A 182 -4.47 6.37 -14.22
N LEU A 183 -3.56 5.40 -14.08
CA LEU A 183 -2.27 5.36 -14.77
C LEU A 183 -2.35 4.86 -16.22
N GLY A 184 -3.40 4.11 -16.56
CA GLY A 184 -3.61 3.54 -17.89
C GLY A 184 -4.41 4.43 -18.86
N LYS A 185 -4.88 5.59 -18.40
CA LYS A 185 -5.48 6.64 -19.25
C LYS A 185 -4.39 7.59 -19.75
#